data_AF-A0A4Y2GWX8-F1
#
_entry.id   AF-A0A4Y2GWX8-F1
#
_cell.length_a   1.000
_cell.length_b   1.000
_cell.length_c   1.000
_cell.angle_alpha   90.00
_cell.angle_beta   90.00
_cell.angle_gamma   90.00
#
_symmetry.space_group_name_H-M   'P 1'
#
loop_
_entity.id
_entity.type
_entity.pdbx_description
1 polymer ?
#
loop_
_entity_poly.entity_id
_entity_poly.type
_entity_poly.pdbx_seq_one_letter_code
_entity_poly.pdbx_strand_id
1 'polypeptide(L)'
;MNKLQEAIARHKIDLIIAQEPYIKDNVIKGIPQNWRRWTSVNGKAALISPSSQKVTSLTPLDNMVAIKIQMNQRPCTIISAYSSPLEDIEPILQDTVEALNGELPHRSGSEWPPHQLEVQ
;
A
#
# COMPACT_ATOMS: atom_id res chain seq x y z
N MET A 1 24.48 -3.33 -6.92
CA MET A 1 23.48 -3.15 -7.99
C MET A 1 22.10 -3.39 -7.43
N ASN A 2 21.11 -2.59 -7.81
CA ASN A 2 19.74 -2.71 -7.29
C ASN A 2 18.90 -3.66 -8.17
N LYS A 3 18.78 -4.92 -7.75
CA LYS A 3 18.09 -5.97 -8.50
C LYS A 3 16.64 -5.63 -8.83
N LEU A 4 15.94 -4.90 -7.97
CA LEU A 4 14.54 -4.52 -8.19
C LEU A 4 14.43 -3.50 -9.34
N GLN A 5 15.30 -2.49 -9.38
CA GLN A 5 15.31 -1.51 -10.48
C GLN A 5 15.59 -2.15 -11.83
N GLU A 6 16.52 -3.11 -11.89
CA GLU A 6 16.80 -3.86 -13.11
C GLU A 6 15.61 -4.71 -13.55
N ALA A 7 14.95 -5.39 -12.61
CA ALA A 7 13.77 -6.20 -12.90
C ALA A 7 12.61 -5.35 -13.45
N ILE A 8 12.38 -4.17 -12.89
CA ILE A 8 11.34 -3.24 -13.36
C ILE A 8 11.52 -2.93 -14.85
N ALA A 9 12.74 -2.54 -15.25
CA ALA A 9 13.04 -2.21 -16.64
C ALA A 9 12.98 -3.44 -17.56
N ARG A 10 13.56 -4.56 -17.12
CA ARG A 10 13.64 -5.80 -17.91
C ARG A 10 12.27 -6.41 -18.19
N HIS A 11 11.39 -6.42 -17.19
CA HIS A 11 10.09 -7.07 -17.27
C HIS A 11 8.93 -6.11 -17.58
N LYS A 12 9.22 -4.81 -17.79
CA LYS A 12 8.22 -3.77 -18.02
C LYS A 12 7.13 -3.79 -16.94
N ILE A 13 7.57 -3.76 -15.68
CA ILE A 13 6.66 -3.83 -14.54
C ILE A 13 5.86 -2.52 -14.43
N ASP A 14 4.54 -2.64 -14.34
CA ASP A 14 3.61 -1.50 -14.17
C ASP A 14 3.21 -1.26 -12.70
N LEU A 15 3.35 -2.28 -11.85
CA LEU A 15 2.97 -2.24 -10.44
C LEU A 15 3.82 -3.23 -9.64
N ILE A 16 4.24 -2.82 -8.45
CA ILE A 16 4.91 -3.68 -7.47
C ILE A 16 4.00 -3.82 -6.25
N ILE A 17 3.80 -5.06 -5.84
CA ILE A 17 3.18 -5.45 -4.58
C ILE A 17 4.30 -6.04 -3.74
N ALA A 18 4.62 -5.41 -2.61
CA ALA A 18 5.77 -5.78 -1.78
C ALA A 18 5.36 -6.00 -0.32
N GLN A 19 6.04 -6.97 0.29
CA GLN A 19 6.03 -7.25 1.73
C GLN A 19 7.44 -7.06 2.26
N GLU A 20 7.54 -6.53 3.47
CA GLU A 20 8.79 -6.18 4.17
C GLU A 20 9.76 -5.33 3.31
N PRO A 21 9.30 -4.23 2.68
CA PRO A 21 10.19 -3.38 1.90
C PRO A 21 11.28 -2.76 2.79
N TYR A 22 12.48 -2.59 2.24
CA TYR A 22 13.56 -1.89 2.93
C TYR A 22 13.28 -0.37 2.95
N ILE A 23 12.81 0.13 4.10
CA ILE A 23 12.51 1.54 4.35
C ILE A 23 13.65 2.18 5.15
N LYS A 24 14.20 3.27 4.63
CA LYS A 24 15.17 4.11 5.33
C LYS A 24 14.83 5.59 5.08
N ASP A 25 14.84 6.41 6.13
CA ASP A 25 14.45 7.83 6.09
C ASP A 25 13.01 8.01 5.56
N ASN A 26 12.07 7.15 6.00
CA ASN A 26 10.69 7.07 5.50
C ASN A 26 10.57 6.81 3.99
N VAL A 27 11.64 6.32 3.35
CA VAL A 27 11.72 6.05 1.91
C VAL A 27 12.03 4.58 1.63
N ILE A 28 11.18 3.93 0.85
CA ILE A 28 11.51 2.61 0.24
C ILE A 28 12.69 2.82 -0.69
N LYS A 29 13.82 2.18 -0.40
CA LYS A 29 15.02 2.30 -1.24
C LYS A 29 14.94 1.30 -2.41
N GLY A 30 15.56 1.64 -3.53
CA GLY A 30 15.63 0.75 -4.67
C GLY A 30 14.43 0.74 -5.60
N ILE A 31 13.57 1.75 -5.49
CA ILE A 31 12.55 2.04 -6.50
C ILE A 31 13.02 3.21 -7.37
N PRO A 32 12.56 3.31 -8.64
CA PRO A 32 12.85 4.48 -9.46
C PRO A 32 12.25 5.76 -8.85
N GLN A 33 12.87 6.92 -9.09
CA GLN A 33 12.43 8.19 -8.49
C GLN A 33 11.02 8.62 -8.92
N ASN A 34 10.59 8.28 -10.14
CA ASN A 34 9.28 8.66 -10.69
C ASN A 34 8.16 7.68 -10.31
N TRP A 35 8.31 6.99 -9.17
CA TRP A 35 7.34 6.03 -8.66
C TRP A 35 6.78 6.53 -7.32
N ARG A 36 5.47 6.40 -7.16
CA ARG A 36 4.77 6.65 -5.89
C ARG A 36 4.66 5.36 -5.10
N ARG A 37 4.54 5.51 -3.78
CA ARG A 37 4.34 4.40 -2.85
C ARG A 37 3.15 4.66 -1.95
N TRP A 38 2.52 3.57 -1.53
CA TRP A 38 1.52 3.50 -0.48
C TRP A 38 1.96 2.37 0.44
N THR A 39 1.95 2.61 1.76
CA THR A 39 2.42 1.64 2.75
C THR A 39 1.34 1.39 3.80
N SER A 40 1.36 0.21 4.41
CA SER A 40 0.65 -0.01 5.67
C SER A 40 1.20 0.90 6.77
N VAL A 41 0.46 1.07 7.86
CA VAL A 41 0.86 1.97 8.96
C VAL A 41 2.21 1.54 9.55
N ASN A 42 2.43 0.24 9.71
CA ASN A 42 3.71 -0.28 10.21
C ASN A 42 4.80 -0.44 9.12
N GLY A 43 4.52 -0.09 7.87
CA GLY A 43 5.45 -0.17 6.75
C GLY A 43 5.77 -1.58 6.24
N LYS A 44 5.11 -2.63 6.74
CA LYS A 44 5.35 -4.02 6.34
C LYS A 44 4.72 -4.42 5.02
N ALA A 45 3.66 -3.74 4.58
CA ALA A 45 3.06 -3.94 3.26
C ALA A 45 3.20 -2.66 2.42
N ALA A 46 3.45 -2.81 1.13
CA ALA A 46 3.56 -1.69 0.22
C ALA A 46 3.01 -1.98 -1.18
N LEU A 47 2.49 -0.92 -1.80
CA LEU A 47 2.13 -0.84 -3.21
C LEU A 47 2.96 0.28 -3.83
N ILE A 48 3.54 0.03 -4.99
CA ILE A 48 4.44 0.99 -5.66
C ILE A 48 4.10 1.00 -7.14
N SER A 49 3.83 2.18 -7.71
CA SER A 49 3.52 2.33 -9.14
C SER A 49 4.21 3.56 -9.74
N PRO A 50 4.35 3.63 -11.07
CA PRO A 50 4.71 4.86 -11.76
C PRO A 50 3.79 6.01 -11.36
N SER A 51 4.34 7.21 -11.22
CA SER A 51 3.57 8.42 -10.89
C SER A 51 2.52 8.77 -11.95
N SER A 52 2.70 8.33 -13.19
CA SER A 52 1.76 8.51 -14.31
C SER A 52 0.48 7.68 -14.18
N GLN A 53 0.48 6.61 -13.39
CA GLN A 53 -0.71 5.76 -13.19
C GLN A 53 -1.76 6.52 -12.38
N LYS A 54 -3.03 6.53 -12.82
CA LYS A 54 -4.12 7.08 -12.01
C LYS A 54 -4.50 6.09 -10.90
N VAL A 55 -4.32 6.53 -9.66
CA VAL A 55 -4.52 5.71 -8.46
C VAL A 55 -5.34 6.50 -7.45
N THR A 56 -6.35 5.84 -6.86
CA THR A 56 -7.04 6.32 -5.66
C THR A 56 -6.55 5.49 -4.48
N SER A 57 -5.92 6.12 -3.49
CA SER A 57 -5.51 5.43 -2.27
C SER A 57 -6.72 5.16 -1.40
N LEU A 58 -6.73 4.00 -0.74
CA LEU A 58 -7.60 3.74 0.39
C LEU A 58 -6.85 4.04 1.70
N THR A 59 -7.59 4.13 2.80
CA THR A 59 -6.98 4.27 4.14
C THR A 59 -6.13 3.04 4.44
N PRO A 60 -4.84 3.19 4.78
CA PRO A 60 -4.01 2.06 5.16
C PRO A 60 -4.44 1.51 6.53
N LEU A 61 -4.27 0.21 6.71
CA LEU A 61 -4.36 -0.47 8.01
C LEU A 61 -2.96 -0.78 8.53
N ASP A 62 -2.86 -1.34 9.73
CA ASP A 62 -1.58 -1.68 10.37
C ASP A 62 -0.68 -2.50 9.47
N ASN A 63 -1.20 -3.59 8.94
CA ASN A 63 -0.47 -4.59 8.17
C ASN A 63 -0.89 -4.65 6.69
N MET A 64 -1.80 -3.77 6.26
CA MET A 64 -2.40 -3.81 4.92
C MET A 64 -2.47 -2.42 4.30
N VAL A 65 -2.32 -2.37 2.98
CA VAL A 65 -2.58 -1.17 2.18
C VAL A 65 -3.28 -1.57 0.89
N ALA A 66 -4.21 -0.72 0.47
CA ALA A 66 -4.99 -0.95 -0.74
C ALA A 66 -5.08 0.31 -1.60
N ILE A 67 -5.11 0.10 -2.91
CA ILE A 67 -5.34 1.15 -3.90
C ILE A 67 -6.38 0.71 -4.91
N LYS A 68 -7.07 1.66 -5.52
CA LYS A 68 -7.89 1.44 -6.71
C LYS A 68 -7.20 2.02 -7.93
N ILE A 69 -7.07 1.22 -8.98
CA ILE A 69 -6.56 1.62 -10.28
C ILE A 69 -7.63 1.40 -11.35
N GLN A 70 -7.48 2.07 -12.50
CA GLN A 70 -8.28 1.77 -13.69
C GLN A 70 -7.50 0.80 -14.57
N MET A 71 -8.07 -0.38 -14.81
CA MET A 71 -7.53 -1.41 -15.69
C MET A 71 -8.54 -1.68 -16.80
N ASN A 72 -8.20 -1.36 -18.05
CA ASN A 72 -9.10 -1.48 -19.20
C ASN A 72 -10.49 -0.84 -18.97
N GLN A 73 -10.49 0.38 -18.44
CA GLN A 73 -11.70 1.16 -18.09
C GLN A 73 -12.57 0.54 -16.99
N ARG A 74 -12.05 -0.46 -16.26
CA ARG A 74 -12.72 -1.04 -15.09
C ARG A 74 -11.93 -0.72 -13.82
N PRO A 75 -12.61 -0.37 -12.71
CA PRO A 75 -11.93 -0.23 -11.44
C PRO A 75 -11.40 -1.58 -10.97
N CYS A 76 -10.15 -1.60 -10.51
CA CYS A 76 -9.49 -2.76 -9.94
C CYS A 76 -8.86 -2.35 -8.60
N THR A 77 -9.26 -3.04 -7.53
CA THR A 77 -8.63 -2.87 -6.22
C THR A 77 -7.43 -3.80 -6.14
N ILE A 78 -6.27 -3.25 -5.77
CA ILE A 78 -5.06 -4.02 -5.47
C ILE A 78 -4.76 -3.87 -3.99
N ILE A 79 -4.48 -4.99 -3.34
CA ILE A 79 -4.20 -5.06 -1.90
C ILE A 79 -2.81 -5.66 -1.71
N SER A 80 -2.02 -5.05 -0.83
CA SER A 80 -0.83 -5.68 -0.23
C SER A 80 -1.11 -5.85 1.26
N ALA A 81 -0.92 -7.06 1.76
CA ALA A 81 -1.09 -7.40 3.16
C ALA A 81 0.11 -8.22 3.65
N TYR A 82 0.49 -7.99 4.89
CA TYR A 82 1.54 -8.73 5.58
C TYR A 82 0.94 -9.49 6.76
N SER A 83 1.25 -10.78 6.87
CA SER A 83 0.94 -11.58 8.06
C SER A 83 2.26 -11.99 8.68
N SER A 84 2.49 -11.59 9.93
CA SER A 84 3.67 -12.04 10.68
C SER A 84 3.61 -13.56 10.87
N PRO A 85 4.73 -14.29 10.69
CA PRO A 85 4.77 -15.74 10.94
C PRO A 85 4.60 -16.10 12.42
N LEU A 86 4.65 -15.10 13.32
CA LEU A 86 4.49 -15.26 14.76
C LEU A 86 3.09 -14.88 15.26
N GLU A 87 2.25 -14.32 14.39
CA GLU A 87 0.91 -13.85 14.73
C GLU A 87 -0.15 -14.74 14.06
N ASP A 88 -1.38 -14.65 14.55
CA ASP A 88 -2.52 -15.28 13.88
C ASP A 88 -2.80 -14.61 12.53
N ILE A 89 -3.13 -15.43 11.53
CA ILE A 89 -3.46 -14.99 10.17
C ILE A 89 -4.92 -14.51 10.07
N GLU A 90 -5.81 -14.97 10.97
CA GLU A 90 -7.24 -14.67 10.92
C GLU A 90 -7.55 -13.16 10.84
N PRO A 91 -6.94 -12.27 11.64
CA PRO A 91 -7.20 -10.83 11.54
C PRO A 91 -6.89 -10.25 10.16
N ILE A 92 -5.81 -10.70 9.51
CA ILE A 92 -5.43 -10.23 8.17
C ILE A 92 -6.40 -10.75 7.11
N LEU A 93 -6.86 -11.99 7.24
CA LEU A 93 -7.86 -12.54 6.33
C LEU A 93 -9.19 -11.79 6.45
N GLN A 94 -9.61 -11.47 7.67
CA GLN A 94 -10.83 -10.70 7.90
C GLN A 94 -10.73 -9.29 7.30
N ASP A 95 -9.65 -8.55 7.60
CA ASP A 95 -9.42 -7.21 7.04
C ASP A 95 -9.39 -7.24 5.49
N THR A 96 -8.85 -8.31 4.91
CA THR A 96 -8.81 -8.51 3.45
C THR A 96 -10.20 -8.73 2.88
N VAL A 97 -11.04 -9.56 3.52
CA VAL A 97 -12.42 -9.82 3.08
C VAL A 97 -13.26 -8.56 3.17
N GLU A 98 -13.15 -7.81 4.26
CA GLU A 98 -13.83 -6.52 4.42
C GLU A 98 -13.43 -5.56 3.29
N ALA A 99 -12.13 -5.39 3.04
CA ALA A 99 -11.63 -4.52 1.98
C ALA A 99 -12.12 -4.93 0.57
N LEU A 100 -12.28 -6.23 0.30
CA LEU A 100 -12.85 -6.75 -0.95
C LEU A 100 -14.34 -6.47 -1.09
N ASN A 101 -15.09 -6.50 0.01
CA ASN A 101 -16.51 -6.16 0.05
C ASN A 101 -16.76 -4.65 -0.07
N GLY A 102 -15.71 -3.83 -0.07
CA GLY A 102 -15.79 -2.37 -0.14
C GLY A 102 -15.94 -1.70 1.23
N GLU A 103 -15.81 -2.48 2.30
CA GLU A 103 -15.85 -2.02 3.69
C GLU A 103 -14.39 -1.93 4.15
N LEU A 104 -13.84 -0.73 4.31
CA LEU A 104 -12.56 -0.64 5.01
C LEU A 104 -12.84 -0.85 6.50
N PRO A 105 -12.11 -1.73 7.21
CA PRO A 105 -12.31 -1.94 8.63
C PRO A 105 -12.21 -0.60 9.37
N HIS A 106 -13.32 -0.15 9.96
CA HIS A 106 -13.31 0.99 10.87
C HIS A 106 -12.79 0.50 12.23
N ARG A 107 -11.48 0.22 12.33
CA ARG A 107 -10.87 0.01 13.64
C ARG A 107 -10.57 1.38 14.24
N SER A 108 -11.53 1.87 15.03
CA SER A 108 -11.33 2.97 15.97
C SER A 108 -10.22 2.58 16.95
N GLY A 109 -8.99 3.04 16.69
CA GLY A 109 -7.83 2.74 17.56
C GLY A 109 -6.78 3.85 17.62
N SER A 110 -6.92 4.90 16.83
CA SER A 110 -6.18 6.15 17.03
C SER A 110 -7.18 7.30 16.97
N GLU A 111 -7.61 7.75 18.15
CA GLU A 111 -8.33 9.01 18.30
C GLU A 111 -7.60 10.11 17.53
N TRP A 112 -8.36 10.82 16.72
CA TRP A 112 -7.95 12.04 16.04
C TRP A 112 -7.47 13.07 17.07
N PRO A 113 -6.25 13.65 16.98
CA PRO A 113 -5.96 14.84 17.76
C PRO A 113 -6.85 15.98 17.23
N PRO A 114 -7.64 16.64 18.10
CA PRO A 114 -8.55 17.69 17.67
C PRO A 114 -7.76 18.89 17.11
N HIS A 115 -8.25 19.44 16.01
CA HIS A 115 -7.79 20.67 15.33
C HIS A 115 -6.45 20.62 14.59
N GLN A 116 -6.53 20.48 13.26
CA GLN A 116 -5.83 21.40 12.34
C GLN A 116 -6.83 21.84 11.26
N LEU A 117 -7.65 22.84 11.62
CA LEU A 117 -8.19 23.79 10.65
C LEU A 117 -7.03 24.74 10.32
N GLU A 118 -6.39 24.58 9.17
CA GLU A 118 -5.78 25.73 8.48
C GLU A 118 -6.94 26.37 7.71
N VAL A 119 -7.51 27.47 8.22
CA VAL A 119 -7.14 28.85 7.87
C VAL A 119 -7.03 29.01 6.34
N GLN A 120 -8.07 29.66 5.81
CA GLN A 120 -8.26 30.31 4.50
C GLN A 120 -7.20 30.11 3.41
#